data_AF-A0A4P1RXX8-F1
#
_entry.id   AF-A0A4P1RXX8-F1
#
_cell.length_a   1.000
_cell.length_b   1.000
_cell.length_c   1.000
_cell.angle_alpha   90.00
_cell.angle_beta   90.00
_cell.angle_gamma   90.00
#
_symmetry.space_group_name_H-M   'P 1'
#
loop_
_entity.id
_entity.type
_entity.pdbx_description
1 polymer ?
#
loop_
_entity_poly.entity_id
_entity_poly.type
_entity_poly.pdbx_seq_one_letter_code
_entity_poly.pdbx_strand_id
1 'polypeptide(L)' 'MGIPIRIDEELYNEAKSTAAAEYRSISSQIGFWARVGKTALDNPDLPVELIRDILIAKAMDHSVAEPFEPSDNK' A
#
# COMPACT_ATOMS: atom_id res chain seq x y z
N MET A 1 -0.78 14.49 -15.42
CA MET A 1 0.49 15.25 -15.46
C MET A 1 1.41 14.62 -14.43
N GLY A 2 2.56 14.08 -14.85
CA GLY A 2 3.52 13.39 -13.97
C GLY A 2 4.86 14.10 -13.97
N ILE A 3 5.57 14.06 -12.85
CA ILE A 3 6.95 14.55 -12.73
C ILE A 3 7.87 13.35 -12.97
N PRO A 4 8.80 13.40 -13.94
CA PRO A 4 9.73 12.31 -14.17
C PRO A 4 10.69 12.19 -12.98
N ILE A 5 10.85 10.98 -12.45
CA ILE A 5 11.79 10.64 -11.40
C ILE A 5 12.79 9.60 -11.91
N ARG A 6 14.05 9.71 -11.52
CA ARG A 6 15.05 8.67 -11.79
C ARG A 6 14.93 7.60 -10.71
N ILE A 7 14.89 6.35 -11.16
CA ILE A 7 14.86 5.16 -10.32
C ILE A 7 15.92 4.19 -10.82
N ASP A 8 16.47 3.41 -9.90
CA ASP A 8 17.42 2.36 -10.24
C ASP A 8 16.76 1.26 -11.09
N GLU A 9 17.54 0.61 -11.96
CA GLU A 9 17.06 -0.45 -12.85
C GLU A 9 16.63 -1.70 -12.07
N GLU A 10 17.31 -2.02 -10.97
CA GLU A 10 16.97 -3.13 -10.08
C GLU A 10 15.59 -2.89 -9.46
N LEU A 11 15.40 -1.74 -8.83
CA LEU A 11 14.12 -1.35 -8.23
C LEU A 11 12.98 -1.31 -9.26
N TYR A 12 13.26 -0.85 -10.48
CA TYR A 12 12.26 -0.84 -11.56
C TYR A 12 11.85 -2.26 -11.95
N ASN A 13 12.80 -3.18 -12.07
CA ASN A 13 12.52 -4.56 -12.45
C ASN A 13 11.78 -5.32 -11.35
N GLU A 14 12.11 -5.09 -10.08
CA GLU A 14 11.36 -5.60 -8.93
C GLU A 14 9.92 -5.09 -8.96
N ALA A 15 9.74 -3.76 -9.08
CA ALA A 15 8.42 -3.16 -9.15
C ALA A 15 7.61 -3.69 -10.34
N LYS A 16 8.25 -3.93 -11.48
CA LYS A 16 7.59 -4.52 -12.66
C LYS A 16 7.08 -5.92 -12.41
N SER A 17 7.89 -6.78 -11.76
CA SER A 17 7.50 -8.14 -11.41
C SER A 17 6.33 -8.15 -10.42
N THR A 18 6.43 -7.38 -9.34
CA THR A 18 5.38 -7.31 -8.32
C THR A 18 4.11 -6.66 -8.86
N ALA A 19 4.21 -5.59 -9.65
CA ALA A 19 3.06 -4.93 -10.25
C ALA A 19 2.27 -5.88 -11.17
N ALA A 20 2.95 -6.75 -11.92
CA ALA A 20 2.30 -7.74 -12.76
C ALA A 20 1.53 -8.79 -11.93
N ALA A 21 2.10 -9.23 -10.79
CA ALA A 21 1.45 -10.17 -9.88
C ALA A 21 0.26 -9.55 -9.11
N GLU A 22 0.34 -8.26 -8.77
CA GLU A 22 -0.68 -7.55 -8.02
C GLU A 22 -1.70 -6.79 -8.90
N TYR A 23 -1.66 -6.99 -10.22
CA TYR A 23 -2.53 -6.32 -11.20
C TYR A 23 -2.51 -4.78 -11.09
N ARG A 24 -1.33 -4.20 -10.84
CA ARG A 24 -1.10 -2.74 -10.78
C ARG A 24 -0.21 -2.25 -11.91
N SER A 25 -0.18 -0.94 -12.13
CA SER A 25 0.87 -0.33 -12.95
C SER A 25 2.18 -0.24 -12.17
N ILE A 26 3.31 -0.23 -12.87
CA ILE A 26 4.65 -0.15 -12.26
C ILE A 26 4.78 1.13 -11.40
N SER A 27 4.34 2.27 -11.93
CA SER A 27 4.36 3.53 -11.20
C SER A 27 3.47 3.50 -9.94
N SER A 28 2.33 2.81 -10.01
CA SER A 28 1.45 2.62 -8.84
C SER A 28 2.11 1.75 -7.78
N GLN A 29 2.79 0.67 -8.18
CA GLN A 29 3.53 -0.20 -7.25
C GLN A 29 4.66 0.55 -6.54
N ILE A 30 5.47 1.34 -7.28
CA ILE A 30 6.53 2.16 -6.68
C ILE A 30 5.93 3.20 -5.71
N GLY A 31 4.83 3.86 -6.11
CA GLY A 31 4.13 4.81 -5.26
C GLY A 31 3.58 4.18 -3.98
N PHE A 32 3.10 2.93 -4.08
CA PHE A 32 2.64 2.16 -2.93
C PHE A 32 3.78 1.86 -1.96
N TRP A 33 4.90 1.33 -2.44
CA TRP A 33 6.09 1.09 -1.60
C TRP A 33 6.61 2.37 -0.94
N ALA A 34 6.67 3.49 -1.69
CA ALA A 34 7.06 4.77 -1.13
C ALA A 34 6.12 5.24 -0.01
N ARG A 35 4.81 5.02 -0.16
CA ARG A 35 3.81 5.36 0.87
C ARG A 35 3.93 4.47 2.11
N VAL A 36 4.13 3.17 1.91
CA VAL A 36 4.35 2.20 3.00
C VAL A 36 5.63 2.58 3.76
N GLY A 37 6.74 2.77 3.05
CA GLY A 37 8.03 3.13 3.65
C GLY A 37 7.98 4.44 4.42
N LYS A 38 7.35 5.49 3.86
CA LYS A 38 7.14 6.75 4.58
C LYS A 38 6.34 6.54 5.88
N THR A 39 5.22 5.84 5.80
CA THR A 39 4.37 5.60 6.98
C THR A 39 5.10 4.77 8.04
N ALA A 40 5.92 3.80 7.63
CA ALA A 40 6.73 3.00 8.54
C ALA A 40 7.82 3.82 9.24
N LEU A 41 8.44 4.78 8.54
CA LEU A 41 9.39 5.70 9.16
C LEU A 41 8.72 6.63 10.18
N ASP A 42 7.49 7.06 9.90
CA ASP A 42 6.70 7.91 10.80
C ASP A 42 6.15 7.13 12.02
N ASN A 43 6.03 5.80 11.93
CA ASN A 43 5.47 4.91 12.96
C ASN A 43 6.39 3.70 13.20
N PRO A 44 7.58 3.89 13.78
CA PRO A 44 8.63 2.86 13.86
C PRO A 44 8.28 1.69 14.79
N ASP A 45 7.27 1.85 15.64
CA ASP A 45 6.74 0.86 16.57
C ASP A 45 5.73 -0.09 15.92
N LEU A 46 5.20 0.26 14.75
CA LEU A 46 4.20 -0.54 14.06
C LEU A 46 4.85 -1.51 13.04
N PRO A 47 4.39 -2.76 12.97
CA PRO A 47 4.81 -3.69 11.93
C PRO A 47 4.49 -3.16 10.53
N VAL A 48 5.41 -3.35 9.58
CA VAL A 48 5.26 -2.89 8.20
C VAL A 48 4.06 -3.56 7.52
N GLU A 49 3.81 -4.83 7.84
CA GLU A 49 2.64 -5.57 7.33
C GLU A 49 1.32 -4.93 7.78
N LEU A 50 1.24 -4.49 9.05
CA LEU A 50 0.05 -3.82 9.56
C LEU A 50 -0.19 -2.49 8.84
N ILE A 51 0.87 -1.71 8.63
CA ILE A 51 0.79 -0.45 7.89
C ILE A 51 0.31 -0.68 6.46
N ARG A 52 0.87 -1.69 5.78
CA ARG A 52 0.47 -2.09 4.43
C ARG A 52 -1.02 -2.41 4.37
N ASP A 53 -1.51 -3.24 5.29
CA ASP A 53 -2.89 -3.72 5.29
C ASP A 53 -3.87 -2.57 5.59
N ILE A 54 -3.52 -1.67 6.52
CA ILE A 54 -4.30 -0.45 6.79
C ILE A 54 -4.37 0.43 5.53
N LEU A 55 -3.25 0.63 4.82
CA LEU A 55 -3.23 1.45 3.60
C LEU A 55 -4.09 0.85 2.49
N ILE A 56 -4.10 -0.47 2.35
CA ILE A 56 -4.98 -1.19 1.42
C ILE A 56 -6.44 -1.02 1.84
N ALA A 57 -6.77 -1.28 3.11
CA ALA A 57 -8.12 -1.13 3.64
C ALA A 57 -8.67 0.30 3.46
N LYS A 58 -7.83 1.32 3.64
CA LYS A 58 -8.21 2.73 3.40
C LYS A 58 -8.42 3.08 1.93
N ALA A 59 -7.87 2.29 1.01
CA ALA A 59 -8.02 2.50 -0.43
C ALA A 59 -9.17 1.66 -1.03
N MET A 60 -9.68 0.68 -0.30
CA MET A 60 -10.86 -0.09 -0.69
C MET A 60 -12.11 0.79 -0.72
N ASP A 61 -13.07 0.43 -1.56
CA ASP A 61 -14.38 1.08 -1.55
C ASP A 61 -15.09 0.77 -0.24
N HIS A 62 -15.51 1.79 0.50
CA HIS A 62 -16.26 1.60 1.74
C HIS A 62 -17.58 0.87 1.51
N SER A 63 -18.12 0.87 0.28
CA SER A 63 -19.33 0.11 -0.06
C SER A 63 -19.15 -1.41 0.05
N VAL A 64 -17.91 -1.92 -0.02
CA VAL A 64 -17.61 -3.35 0.14
C VAL A 64 -17.31 -3.75 1.58
N ALA A 65 -17.27 -2.80 2.51
CA ALA A 65 -17.05 -3.08 3.92
C ALA A 65 -18.34 -3.58 4.57
N GLU A 66 -18.24 -4.62 5.39
CA GLU A 66 -19.33 -5.05 6.24
C GLU A 66 -19.51 -4.06 7.41
N PRO A 67 -20.75 -3.68 7.76
CA PRO A 67 -20.99 -2.89 8.96
C PRO A 67 -20.42 -3.60 10.19
N PHE A 68 -19.63 -2.87 10.97
CA PHE A 68 -19.22 -3.37 12.28
C PHE A 68 -20.45 -3.40 13.20
N GLU A 69 -20.93 -4.59 13.52
CA GLU A 69 -21.91 -4.80 14.58
C GLU A 69 -21.13 -5.03 15.88
N PRO A 70 -21.06 -4.06 16.80
CA PRO A 70 -20.46 -4.29 18.10
C PRO A 70 -21.24 -5.42 18.76
N SER A 71 -20.55 -6.49 19.16
CA SER A 71 -21.16 -7.46 20.03
C SER A 71 -21.54 -6.74 21.32
N ASP A 72 -22.83 -6.51 21.56
CA ASP A 72 -23.37 -6.12 22.87
C ASP A 72 -23.05 -7.26 23.84
N ASN A 73 -21.82 -7.25 24.34
CA ASN A 73 -21.41 -8.16 25.38
C ASN A 73 -21.86 -7.50 26.69
N LYS A 74 -22.88 -8.13 27.30
CA LYS A 74 -23.29 -7.86 28.69
C LYS A 74 -22.12 -7.86 29.66
#